data_AF-A0A9D4D0V9-F1
#
_entry.id   AF-A0A9D4D0V9-F1
#
_cell.length_a   1.000
_cell.length_b   1.000
_cell.length_c   1.000
_cell.angle_alpha   90.00
_cell.angle_beta   90.00
_cell.angle_gamma   90.00
#
_symmetry.space_group_name_H-M   'P 1'
#
loop_
_entity.id
_entity.type
_entity.pdbx_description
1 polymer ?
#
loop_
_entity_poly.entity_id
_entity_poly.type
_entity_poly.pdbx_seq_one_letter_code
_entity_poly.pdbx_strand_id
1 'polypeptide(L)'
;MFGPFKGYYYRGCASFMRSHIGRSFTKYEITEIACKAYLRATSPSSIVAVFKKTGIHPLHSNAIEHEKLFPSEAFRVSTPIQKGNALKSDK
;
A
#
# COMPACT_ATOMS: atom_id res chain seq x y z
N MET A 1 -2.35 3.93 8.01
CA MET A 1 -0.97 3.44 7.93
C MET A 1 0.07 4.57 7.81
N PHE A 2 0.01 5.43 6.79
CA PHE A 2 1.05 6.47 6.57
C PHE A 2 1.17 7.53 7.69
N GLY A 3 0.04 8.01 8.23
CA GLY A 3 0.05 8.98 9.34
C GLY A 3 0.84 8.48 10.57
N PRO A 4 0.49 7.30 11.13
CA PRO A 4 1.26 6.68 12.21
C PRO A 4 2.73 6.43 11.86
N PHE A 5 3.02 5.96 10.63
CA PHE A 5 4.39 5.75 10.16
C PHE A 5 5.24 7.01 10.25
N LYS A 6 4.75 8.14 9.72
CA LYS A 6 5.45 9.44 9.78
C LYS A 6 5.79 9.83 11.21
N GLY A 7 4.84 9.67 12.13
CA GLY A 7 5.03 9.96 13.55
C GLY A 7 6.09 9.07 14.22
N TYR A 8 6.05 7.76 13.98
CA TYR A 8 7.04 6.83 14.53
C TYR A 8 8.43 7.04 13.95
N TYR A 9 8.52 7.31 12.64
CA TYR A 9 9.76 7.59 11.96
C TYR A 9 10.45 8.83 12.54
N TYR A 10 9.75 9.95 12.64
CA TYR A 10 10.31 11.19 13.22
C TYR A 10 10.71 11.02 14.68
N ARG A 11 9.93 10.28 15.47
CA ARG A 11 10.31 9.97 16.85
C ARG A 11 11.60 9.13 16.90
N GLY A 12 11.75 8.16 15.99
CA GLY A 12 12.96 7.37 15.85
C GLY A 12 14.18 8.21 15.48
N CYS A 13 14.05 9.08 14.47
CA CYS A 13 15.10 10.03 14.08
C CYS A 13 15.50 10.96 15.24
N ALA A 14 14.52 11.54 15.94
CA ALA A 14 14.78 12.39 17.09
C ALA A 14 15.49 11.64 18.23
N SER A 15 15.13 10.37 18.45
CA SER A 15 15.82 9.52 19.43
C SER A 15 17.25 9.25 19.03
N PHE A 16 17.50 8.94 17.75
CA PHE A 16 18.84 8.68 17.23
C PHE A 16 19.76 9.89 17.37
N MET A 17 19.28 11.08 16.98
CA MET A 17 20.06 12.32 17.10
C MET A 17 20.40 12.67 18.55
N ARG A 18 19.51 12.37 19.50
CA ARG A 18 19.78 12.57 20.93
C ARG A 18 20.83 11.60 21.48
N SER A 19 20.85 10.36 21.01
CA SER A 19 21.84 9.36 21.45
C SER A 19 23.18 9.45 20.72
N HIS A 20 23.24 10.14 19.58
CA HIS A 20 24.43 10.27 18.74
C HIS A 20 24.66 11.73 18.33
N ILE A 21 25.02 12.56 19.31
CA ILE A 21 25.25 13.99 19.09
C ILE A 21 26.41 14.20 18.13
N GLY A 22 26.24 15.11 17.16
CA GLY A 22 27.28 15.49 16.18
C GLY A 22 27.50 14.47 15.07
N ARG A 23 26.75 13.36 15.05
CA ARG A 23 26.85 12.32 14.02
C ARG A 23 25.72 12.45 13.01
N SER A 24 26.08 12.43 11.73
CA SER A 24 25.12 12.35 10.63
C SER A 24 24.54 10.95 10.48
N PHE A 25 23.34 10.87 9.94
CA PHE A 25 22.73 9.60 9.53
C PHE A 25 23.52 8.95 8.40
N THR A 26 23.70 7.63 8.46
CA THR A 26 24.06 6.82 7.29
C THR A 26 22.80 6.18 6.70
N LYS A 27 22.93 5.60 5.51
CA LYS A 27 21.85 4.84 4.89
C LYS A 27 21.32 3.72 5.79
N TYR A 28 22.17 3.10 6.60
CA TYR A 28 21.79 1.97 7.44
C TYR A 28 20.86 2.38 8.58
N GLU A 29 21.18 3.47 9.30
CA GLU A 29 20.30 3.91 10.39
C GLU A 29 18.96 4.44 9.86
N ILE A 30 18.97 5.11 8.72
CA ILE A 30 17.73 5.56 8.07
C ILE A 30 16.86 4.35 7.76
N THR A 31 17.42 3.31 7.14
CA THR A 31 16.67 2.09 6.82
C THR A 31 16.19 1.36 8.06
N GLU A 32 17.01 1.28 9.11
CA GLU A 32 16.64 0.62 10.35
C GLU A 32 15.48 1.33 11.05
N ILE A 33 15.55 2.66 11.16
CA ILE A 33 14.49 3.49 11.75
C ILE A 33 13.21 3.39 10.91
N ALA A 34 13.33 3.43 9.58
CA ALA A 34 12.18 3.27 8.67
C ALA A 34 11.52 1.90 8.84
N CYS A 35 12.28 0.81 8.86
CA CYS A 35 11.75 -0.54 9.06
C CYS A 35 11.03 -0.67 10.41
N LYS A 36 11.64 -0.18 11.50
CA LYS A 36 11.01 -0.18 12.84
C LYS A 36 9.71 0.63 12.88
N ALA A 37 9.72 1.83 12.28
CA ALA A 37 8.54 2.68 12.19
C ALA A 37 7.44 2.03 11.34
N TYR A 38 7.80 1.39 10.23
CA TYR A 38 6.87 0.72 9.32
C TYR A 38 6.20 -0.47 10.00
N LEU A 39 6.97 -1.36 10.61
CA LEU A 39 6.43 -2.52 11.33
C LEU A 39 5.47 -2.07 12.44
N ARG A 40 5.81 -0.99 13.16
CA ARG A 40 4.93 -0.44 14.20
C ARG A 40 3.66 0.23 13.65
N ALA A 41 3.74 0.85 12.49
CA ALA A 41 2.60 1.50 11.84
C ALA A 41 1.65 0.49 11.17
N THR A 42 2.16 -0.69 10.84
CA THR A 42 1.46 -1.76 10.13
C THR A 42 0.75 -2.68 11.12
N SER A 43 -0.29 -2.16 11.77
CA SER A 43 -1.19 -2.95 12.62
C SER A 43 -2.30 -3.61 11.79
N PRO A 44 -2.92 -4.72 12.25
CA PRO A 44 -4.09 -5.30 11.59
C PRO A 44 -5.21 -4.29 11.34
N SER A 45 -5.48 -3.41 12.32
CA SER A 45 -6.47 -2.33 12.20
C SER A 45 -6.11 -1.34 11.08
N SER A 46 -4.83 -1.01 10.92
CA SER A 46 -4.37 -0.12 9.86
C SER A 46 -4.50 -0.76 8.48
N ILE A 47 -4.25 -2.07 8.37
CA ILE A 47 -4.35 -2.85 7.12
C ILE A 47 -5.83 -2.93 6.69
N VAL A 48 -6.72 -3.30 7.61
CA VAL A 48 -8.17 -3.35 7.35
C VAL A 48 -8.70 -1.99 6.90
N ALA A 49 -8.26 -0.90 7.55
CA ALA A 49 -8.64 0.45 7.15
C ALA A 49 -8.19 0.81 5.72
N VAL A 50 -7.01 0.33 5.30
CA VAL A 50 -6.50 0.55 3.94
C VAL A 50 -7.34 -0.24 2.93
N PHE A 51 -7.64 -1.52 3.19
CA PHE A 51 -8.51 -2.31 2.32
C PHE A 51 -9.93 -1.74 2.21
N LYS A 52 -10.46 -1.18 3.29
CA LYS A 52 -11.75 -0.49 3.28
C LYS A 52 -11.71 0.78 2.43
N LYS A 53 -10.63 1.57 2.57
CA LYS A 53 -10.44 2.81 1.81
C LYS A 53 -10.32 2.57 0.31
N THR A 54 -9.70 1.46 -0.10
CA THR A 54 -9.59 1.08 -1.52
C THR A 54 -10.83 0.36 -2.04
N GLY A 55 -11.83 0.09 -1.20
CA GLY A 55 -13.02 -0.67 -1.56
C GLY A 55 -12.74 -2.13 -1.91
N ILE A 56 -11.59 -2.68 -1.51
CA ILE A 56 -11.23 -4.08 -1.74
C ILE A 56 -11.90 -4.96 -0.69
N HIS A 57 -11.89 -4.54 0.58
CA HIS A 57 -12.53 -5.27 1.67
C HIS A 57 -13.18 -4.33 2.70
N PRO A 58 -14.51 -4.37 2.85
CA PRO A 58 -15.45 -5.11 2.01
C PRO A 58 -15.41 -4.62 0.56
N LEU A 59 -15.86 -5.44 -0.38
CA LEU A 59 -15.89 -5.04 -1.79
C LEU A 59 -16.90 -3.88 -1.95
N HIS A 60 -16.39 -2.70 -2.25
CA HIS A 60 -17.15 -1.46 -2.42
C HIS A 60 -16.70 -0.79 -3.71
N SER A 61 -17.41 -1.05 -4.81
CA SER A 61 -17.11 -0.54 -6.16
C SER A 61 -17.12 0.99 -6.25
N ASN A 62 -17.83 1.66 -5.34
CA ASN A 62 -17.98 3.11 -5.33
C ASN A 62 -17.05 3.79 -4.29
N ALA A 63 -16.07 3.05 -3.75
CA ALA A 63 -15.13 3.61 -2.77
C ALA A 63 -14.11 4.58 -3.38
N ILE A 64 -13.91 4.51 -4.70
CA ILE A 64 -12.99 5.35 -5.45
C ILE A 64 -13.81 6.21 -6.41
N GLU A 65 -13.53 7.51 -6.41
CA GLU A 65 -14.11 8.47 -7.37
C GLU A 65 -13.79 8.05 -8.80
N HIS A 66 -14.77 8.21 -9.70
CA HIS A 66 -14.65 7.79 -11.09
C HIS A 66 -13.48 8.48 -11.81
N GLU A 67 -13.21 9.74 -11.49
CA GLU A 67 -12.12 10.50 -12.10
C GLU A 67 -10.74 9.90 -11.79
N LYS A 68 -10.60 9.26 -10.62
CA LYS A 68 -9.35 8.57 -10.23
C LYS A 68 -9.16 7.25 -10.99
N LEU A 69 -10.21 6.73 -11.64
CA LEU A 69 -10.17 5.50 -12.44
C LEU A 69 -9.81 5.75 -13.91
N PHE A 70 -9.90 7.00 -14.42
CA PHE A 70 -9.63 7.32 -15.84
C PHE A 70 -8.33 6.74 -16.41
N PRO A 71 -7.18 6.73 -15.70
CA PRO A 71 -5.95 6.14 -16.24
C PRO A 71 -6.07 4.62 -16.50
N SER A 72 -6.87 3.92 -15.71
CA SER A 72 -7.11 2.48 -15.87
C SER A 72 -8.14 2.18 -16.96
N GLU A 73 -9.04 3.12 -17.24
CA GLU A 73 -10.06 2.96 -18.28
C GLU A 73 -9.50 3.01 -19.69
N ALA A 74 -8.43 3.78 -19.91
CA ALA A 74 -7.73 3.84 -21.20
C ALA A 74 -7.26 2.45 -21.69
N PHE A 75 -7.06 1.50 -20.78
CA PHE A 75 -6.64 0.13 -21.07
C PHE A 75 -7.72 -0.91 -20.80
N ARG A 76 -8.98 -0.52 -20.57
CA ARG A 76 -10.09 -1.49 -20.52
C ARG A 76 -10.26 -2.09 -21.90
N VAL A 77 -9.63 -3.24 -22.10
CA VAL A 77 -9.81 -4.08 -23.29
C VAL A 77 -11.30 -4.44 -23.38
N SER A 78 -11.95 -4.01 -24.46
CA SER A 78 -13.38 -4.23 -24.72
C SER A 78 -13.70 -5.67 -25.14
N THR A 79 -12.68 -6.50 -25.39
CA THR A 79 -12.87 -7.88 -25.80
C THR A 79 -12.96 -8.82 -24.61
N PRO A 80 -14.04 -9.63 -24.48
CA PRO A 80 -14.05 -10.73 -23.55
C PRO A 80 -12.92 -11.70 -23.94
N ILE A 81 -12.20 -12.21 -22.95
CA ILE A 81 -11.32 -13.36 -23.13
C ILE A 81 -12.20 -14.43 -23.79
N GLN A 82 -11.95 -14.72 -25.08
CA GLN A 82 -12.69 -15.76 -25.77
C GLN A 82 -12.54 -17.02 -24.93
N LYS A 83 -13.65 -17.56 -24.44
CA LYS A 83 -13.69 -18.85 -23.75
C LYS A 83 -12.90 -19.82 -24.64
N GLY A 84 -11.75 -20.27 -24.13
CA GLY A 84 -10.93 -21.27 -24.79
C GLY A 84 -11.85 -22.38 -25.28
N ASN A 85 -11.75 -22.69 -26.57
CA ASN A 85 -12.58 -23.64 -27.28
C ASN A 85 -12.94 -24.82 -26.37
N ALA A 86 -14.20 -24.86 -25.96
CA ALA A 86 -14.79 -26.08 -25.44
C ALA A 86 -14.60 -27.12 -26.56
N LEU A 87 -13.77 -28.12 -26.28
CA LEU A 87 -13.70 -29.37 -27.02
C LEU A 87 -15.13 -29.90 -27.14
N LYS A 88 -15.80 -29.55 -28.24
CA LYS A 88 -17.06 -30.21 -28.62
C LYS A 88 -16.66 -31.58 -29.14
N SER A 89 -16.75 -32.52 -28.22
CA SER A 89 -17.22 -33.88 -28.48
C SER A 89 -18.56 -33.81 -29.23
N ASP A 90 -18.60 -34.35 -30.45
CA ASP A 90 -19.73 -34.88 -31.22
C ASP A 90 -19.20 -35.13 -32.65
N LYS A 91 -19.26 -36.29 -33.32
CA LYS A 91 -19.83 -37.62 -33.12
C LYS A 91 -18.96 -38.64 -33.85
#